data_AF-A0A3G2G8W6-F1
#
_entry.id   AF-A0A3G2G8W6-F1
#
_cell.length_a   1.000
_cell.length_b   1.000
_cell.length_c   1.000
_cell.angle_alpha   90.00
_cell.angle_beta   90.00
_cell.angle_gamma   90.00
#
_symmetry.space_group_name_H-M   'P 1'
#
loop_
_entity.id
_entity.type
_entity.pdbx_description
1 polymer ?
#
loop_
_entity_poly.entity_id
_entity_poly.type
_entity_poly.pdbx_seq_one_letter_code
_entity_poly.pdbx_strand_id
1 'polypeptide(L)'
;MGNDNLLCFRLRSLRSRKRIIKTDLEKQIRKKYRHSEELWDLRRNIPLVPLETPYQKGFVRFFVVRDDVKRSKYGNFFEGILKKINTKMYSPTRKFLKRKENTDEEFMLTESKN
;
A
#
# COMPACT_ATOMS: atom_id res chain seq x y z
N MET A 1 69.50 -7.20 30.65
CA MET A 1 69.26 -6.01 29.82
C MET A 1 68.42 -6.43 28.61
N GLY A 2 67.25 -5.81 28.46
CA GLY A 2 66.50 -5.76 27.21
C GLY A 2 65.52 -6.90 26.99
N ASN A 3 64.23 -6.66 27.29
CA ASN A 3 63.10 -6.98 26.41
C ASN A 3 61.73 -6.46 26.93
N ASP A 4 61.69 -5.34 27.65
CA ASP A 4 60.42 -4.85 28.22
C ASP A 4 59.65 -3.88 27.29
N ASN A 5 60.25 -3.49 26.16
CA ASN A 5 59.75 -2.41 25.30
C ASN A 5 59.08 -2.87 23.99
N LEU A 6 58.85 -4.17 23.77
CA LEU A 6 58.25 -4.67 22.53
C LEU A 6 56.73 -4.92 22.60
N LEU A 7 56.10 -4.76 23.77
CA LEU A 7 54.67 -5.07 23.98
C LEU A 7 53.74 -3.85 23.93
N CYS A 8 54.26 -2.62 24.00
CA CYS A 8 53.42 -1.41 24.05
C CYS A 8 52.90 -0.95 22.67
N PHE A 9 53.46 -1.44 21.56
CA PHE A 9 53.09 -0.98 20.21
C PHE A 9 51.98 -1.78 19.50
N ARG A 10 51.50 -2.90 20.08
CA ARG A 10 50.47 -3.75 19.45
C ARG A 10 49.08 -3.69 20.09
N LEU A 11 48.94 -3.17 21.31
CA LEU A 11 47.66 -3.17 22.03
C LEU A 11 46.95 -1.82 21.85
N ARG A 12 45.75 -1.86 21.24
CA ARG A 12 44.92 -0.66 21.09
C ARG A 12 44.44 -0.16 22.46
N SER A 13 44.52 1.15 22.66
CA SER A 13 43.99 1.81 23.86
C SER A 13 42.49 1.51 24.05
N LEU A 14 42.02 1.56 25.31
CA LEU A 14 40.60 1.33 25.63
C LEU A 14 39.68 2.27 24.83
N ARG A 15 40.08 3.53 24.64
CA ARG A 15 39.34 4.52 23.83
C ARG A 15 39.25 4.09 22.37
N SER A 16 40.35 3.61 21.78
CA SER A 16 40.39 3.13 20.40
C SER A 16 39.48 1.94 20.20
N ARG A 17 39.53 0.94 21.10
CA ARG A 17 38.65 -0.24 21.07
C ARG A 17 37.17 0.14 21.13
N LYS A 18 36.79 1.03 22.06
CA LYS A 18 35.41 1.55 22.15
C LYS A 18 34.97 2.26 20.86
N ARG A 19 35.84 3.06 20.25
CA ARG A 19 35.56 3.75 18.98
C ARG A 19 35.30 2.75 17.86
N ILE A 20 36.13 1.72 17.73
CA ILE A 20 35.99 0.69 16.67
C ILE A 20 34.65 -0.02 16.76
N ILE A 21 34.27 -0.48 17.96
CA ILE A 21 32.99 -1.17 18.18
C ILE A 21 31.82 -0.27 17.77
N LYS A 22 31.82 1.01 18.18
CA LYS A 22 30.80 1.97 17.77
C LYS A 22 30.76 2.17 16.25
N THR A 23 31.92 2.38 15.64
CA THR A 23 31.99 2.60 14.18
C THR A 23 31.58 1.37 13.38
N ASP A 24 31.87 0.17 13.88
CA ASP A 24 31.49 -1.07 13.22
C ASP A 24 29.97 -1.26 13.28
N LEU A 25 29.38 -1.05 14.46
CA LEU A 25 27.93 -1.05 14.64
C LEU A 25 27.23 -0.03 13.73
N GLU A 26 27.74 1.20 13.64
CA GLU A 26 27.21 2.21 12.70
C GLU A 26 27.30 1.75 11.24
N LYS A 27 28.42 1.16 10.83
CA LYS A 27 28.59 0.64 9.46
C LYS A 27 27.59 -0.48 9.18
N GLN A 28 27.38 -1.38 10.13
CA GLN A 28 26.39 -2.45 10.01
C GLN A 28 24.98 -1.88 9.85
N ILE A 29 24.60 -0.87 10.64
CA ILE A 29 23.29 -0.19 10.51
C ILE A 29 23.15 0.47 9.14
N ARG A 30 24.15 1.26 8.70
CA ARG A 30 24.12 1.91 7.38
C ARG A 30 24.02 0.89 6.23
N LYS A 31 24.65 -0.28 6.36
CA LYS A 31 24.53 -1.38 5.39
C LYS A 31 23.09 -1.92 5.33
N LYS A 32 22.48 -2.19 6.49
CA LYS A 32 21.09 -2.66 6.57
C LYS A 32 20.10 -1.64 6.00
N TYR A 33 20.31 -0.36 6.29
CA TYR A 33 19.45 0.71 5.77
C TYR A 33 19.51 0.79 4.24
N ARG A 34 20.71 0.81 3.66
CA ARG A 34 20.89 0.80 2.19
C ARG A 34 20.23 -0.41 1.53
N HIS A 35 20.36 -1.59 2.14
CA HIS A 35 19.70 -2.79 1.63
C HIS A 35 18.17 -2.69 1.70
N SER A 36 17.63 -2.07 2.75
CA SER A 36 16.19 -1.83 2.86
C SER A 36 15.68 -0.88 1.77
N GLU A 37 16.44 0.17 1.44
CA GLU A 37 16.13 1.09 0.33
C GLU A 37 16.14 0.34 -1.02
N GLU A 38 17.18 -0.46 -1.28
CA GLU A 38 17.26 -1.29 -2.50
C GLU A 38 16.05 -2.23 -2.65
N LEU A 39 15.64 -2.90 -1.57
CA LEU A 39 14.45 -3.76 -1.56
C LEU A 39 13.15 -2.96 -1.79
N TRP A 40 13.09 -1.74 -1.26
CA TRP A 40 11.93 -0.87 -1.43
C TRP A 40 11.82 -0.38 -2.88
N ASP A 41 12.93 -0.03 -3.50
CA ASP A 41 13.00 0.32 -4.93
C ASP A 41 12.63 -0.86 -5.82
N LEU A 42 13.17 -2.05 -5.55
CA LEU A 42 12.79 -3.27 -6.27
C LEU A 42 11.30 -3.52 -6.17
N ARG A 43 10.71 -3.40 -4.97
CA ARG A 43 9.27 -3.60 -4.76
C ARG A 43 8.42 -2.59 -5.52
N ARG A 44 8.84 -1.32 -5.59
CA ARG A 44 8.13 -0.28 -6.34
C ARG A 44 8.23 -0.46 -7.85
N ASN A 45 9.36 -1.01 -8.32
CA ASN A 45 9.64 -1.24 -9.74
C ASN A 45 9.16 -2.61 -10.26
N ILE A 46 8.40 -3.38 -9.47
CA ILE A 46 7.80 -4.64 -9.94
C ILE A 46 6.85 -4.32 -11.11
N PRO A 47 7.00 -4.97 -12.28
CA PRO A 47 6.12 -4.73 -13.41
C PRO A 47 4.68 -5.15 -13.07
N LEU A 48 3.72 -4.31 -13.47
CA LEU A 48 2.30 -4.63 -13.32
C LEU A 48 1.94 -5.73 -14.33
N VAL A 49 1.58 -6.91 -13.83
CA VAL A 49 1.09 -8.01 -14.66
C VAL A 49 -0.43 -7.83 -14.83
N PRO A 50 -0.95 -7.77 -16.06
CA PRO A 50 -2.39 -7.69 -16.28
C PRO A 50 -3.05 -8.98 -15.81
N LEU A 51 -4.24 -8.84 -15.23
CA LEU A 51 -5.05 -9.98 -14.82
C LEU A 51 -5.96 -10.39 -15.97
N GLU A 52 -6.18 -11.70 -16.14
CA GLU A 52 -7.09 -12.24 -17.16
C GLU A 52 -8.52 -11.69 -17.00
N THR A 53 -8.98 -11.57 -15.75
CA THR A 53 -10.25 -10.92 -15.42
C THR A 53 -10.01 -9.74 -14.48
N PRO A 54 -10.48 -8.52 -14.82
CA PRO A 54 -10.32 -7.37 -13.95
C PRO A 54 -11.07 -7.61 -12.63
N TYR A 55 -10.35 -7.53 -11.52
CA TYR A 55 -10.95 -7.60 -10.20
C TYR A 55 -11.46 -6.22 -9.79
N GLN A 56 -12.69 -6.16 -9.29
CA GLN A 56 -13.22 -4.92 -8.75
C GLN A 56 -12.59 -4.62 -7.39
N LYS A 57 -11.91 -3.49 -7.26
CA LYS A 57 -11.38 -3.00 -5.98
C LYS A 57 -12.49 -2.26 -5.20
N GLY A 58 -12.81 -2.77 -4.01
CA GLY A 58 -13.82 -2.19 -3.12
C GLY A 58 -15.25 -2.65 -3.42
N PHE A 59 -16.23 -1.92 -2.88
CA PHE A 59 -17.64 -2.28 -2.89
C PHE A 59 -18.45 -1.32 -3.75
N VAL A 60 -19.41 -1.87 -4.48
CA VAL A 60 -20.43 -1.09 -5.20
C VAL A 60 -21.76 -1.26 -4.51
N ARG A 61 -22.44 -0.14 -4.25
CA ARG A 61 -23.82 -0.12 -3.77
C ARG A 61 -24.75 0.24 -4.90
N PHE A 62 -25.77 -0.59 -5.07
CA PHE A 62 -26.92 -0.38 -5.93
C PHE A 62 -28.14 -1.04 -5.25
N PHE A 63 -29.32 -0.54 -5.53
CA PHE A 63 -30.56 -1.09 -4.98
C PHE A 63 -31.09 -2.22 -5.88
N VAL A 64 -31.67 -3.24 -5.27
CA VAL A 64 -32.31 -4.36 -5.97
C VAL A 64 -33.66 -4.61 -5.31
N VAL A 65 -34.66 -4.98 -6.11
CA VAL A 65 -35.96 -5.40 -5.57
C VAL A 65 -35.76 -6.70 -4.79
N ARG A 66 -36.25 -6.77 -3.56
CA ARG A 66 -36.23 -8.02 -2.77
C ARG A 66 -37.03 -9.12 -3.49
N ASP A 67 -36.60 -10.36 -3.37
CA ASP A 67 -37.20 -11.49 -4.10
C ASP A 67 -38.69 -11.67 -3.81
N ASP A 68 -39.13 -11.43 -2.58
CA ASP A 68 -40.55 -11.54 -2.20
C ASP A 68 -41.43 -10.53 -2.95
N VAL A 69 -40.96 -9.29 -3.06
CA VAL A 69 -41.66 -8.21 -3.79
C VAL A 69 -41.62 -8.46 -5.28
N LYS A 70 -40.52 -9.05 -5.78
CA LYS A 70 -40.36 -9.41 -7.19
C LYS A 70 -41.40 -10.45 -7.65
N ARG A 71 -41.81 -11.36 -6.77
CA ARG A 71 -42.87 -12.36 -7.04
C ARG A 71 -44.29 -11.78 -6.98
N SER A 72 -44.46 -10.59 -6.41
CA SER A 72 -45.76 -9.92 -6.33
C SER A 72 -46.20 -9.34 -7.67
N LYS A 73 -47.49 -8.99 -7.78
CA LYS A 73 -48.07 -8.31 -8.95
C LYS A 73 -47.33 -7.01 -9.33
N TYR A 74 -46.68 -6.35 -8.36
CA TYR A 74 -45.99 -5.07 -8.56
C TYR A 74 -44.47 -5.21 -8.80
N GLY A 75 -43.93 -6.43 -8.88
CA GLY A 75 -42.49 -6.66 -9.04
C GLY A 75 -41.89 -5.90 -10.24
N ASN A 76 -42.55 -6.03 -11.40
CA ASN A 76 -42.12 -5.37 -12.65
C ASN A 76 -42.14 -3.84 -12.55
N PHE A 77 -43.08 -3.28 -11.80
CA PHE A 77 -43.19 -1.83 -11.60
C PHE A 77 -41.99 -1.28 -10.83
N PHE A 78 -41.65 -1.90 -9.69
CA PHE A 78 -40.50 -1.49 -8.88
C PHE A 78 -39.17 -1.73 -9.60
N GLU A 79 -39.06 -2.82 -10.36
CA GLU A 79 -37.87 -3.07 -11.18
C GLU A 79 -37.68 -1.96 -12.23
N GLY A 80 -38.77 -1.51 -12.87
CA GLY A 80 -38.75 -0.39 -13.81
C GLY A 80 -38.33 0.93 -13.17
N ILE A 81 -38.79 1.21 -11.94
CA ILE A 81 -38.38 2.40 -11.17
C ILE A 81 -36.90 2.32 -10.82
N LEU A 82 -36.44 1.20 -10.28
CA LEU A 82 -35.03 1.04 -9.91
C LEU A 82 -34.12 1.17 -11.13
N LYS A 83 -34.50 0.64 -12.30
CA LYS A 83 -33.70 0.84 -13.53
C LYS A 83 -33.48 2.32 -13.87
N LYS A 84 -34.42 3.22 -13.52
CA LYS A 84 -34.30 4.66 -13.78
C LYS A 84 -33.54 5.43 -12.70
N ILE A 85 -33.70 5.06 -11.44
CA ILE A 85 -33.21 5.84 -10.29
C ILE A 85 -31.86 5.32 -9.76
N ASN A 86 -31.52 4.06 -10.04
CA ASN A 86 -30.41 3.39 -9.38
C ASN A 86 -29.04 3.87 -9.90
N THR A 87 -28.38 4.69 -9.09
CA THR A 87 -27.01 5.15 -9.34
C THR A 87 -26.00 4.25 -8.64
N LYS A 88 -24.95 3.81 -9.35
CA LYS A 88 -23.85 3.03 -8.76
C LYS A 88 -23.00 3.93 -7.86
N MET A 89 -22.83 3.55 -6.60
CA MET A 89 -21.91 4.20 -5.67
C MET A 89 -20.72 3.30 -5.35
N TYR A 90 -19.51 3.81 -5.50
CA TYR A 90 -18.28 3.09 -5.19
C TYR A 90 -17.75 3.49 -3.80
N SER A 91 -17.28 2.53 -3.02
CA SER A 91 -16.63 2.78 -1.72
C SER A 91 -15.54 1.75 -1.44
N PRO A 92 -14.42 2.13 -0.79
CA PRO A 92 -13.46 1.15 -0.31
C PRO A 92 -14.01 0.28 0.84
N THR A 93 -15.08 0.71 1.51
CA THR A 93 -15.62 0.01 2.69
C THR A 93 -17.11 -0.34 2.51
N ARG A 94 -17.53 -1.48 3.07
CA ARG A 94 -18.91 -1.98 2.94
C ARG A 94 -19.96 -1.14 3.67
N LYS A 95 -19.56 -0.21 4.53
CA LYS A 95 -20.50 0.56 5.36
C LYS A 95 -21.24 1.63 4.56
N PHE A 96 -20.64 2.20 3.52
CA PHE A 96 -21.21 3.32 2.73
C PHE A 96 -21.74 4.50 3.59
N LEU A 97 -21.22 4.66 4.82
CA LEU A 97 -21.66 5.68 5.78
C LEU A 97 -20.96 7.04 5.57
N LYS A 98 -19.78 7.02 4.95
CA LYS A 98 -19.05 8.25 4.65
C LYS A 98 -19.64 8.88 3.41
N ARG A 99 -20.14 10.11 3.56
CA ARG A 99 -20.36 11.01 2.43
C ARG A 99 -19.00 11.24 1.75
N LYS A 100 -18.94 11.11 0.43
CA LYS A 100 -17.75 11.53 -0.33
C LYS A 100 -17.66 13.05 -0.19
N GLU A 101 -16.60 13.54 0.44
CA GLU A 101 -16.26 14.96 0.37
C GLU A 101 -15.78 15.22 -1.07
N ASN A 102 -16.35 16.24 -1.72
CA ASN A 102 -15.98 16.63 -3.08
C ASN A 102 -14.55 17.17 -3.06
N THR A 103 -13.58 16.28 -3.13
CA THR A 103 -12.19 16.57 -3.51
C THR A 103 -12.06 16.19 -4.98
N ASP A 104 -12.87 16.86 -5.81
CA ASP A 104 -12.81 16.72 -7.25
C ASP A 104 -11.78 17.76 -7.72
N GLU A 105 -10.57 17.33 -8.08
CA GLU A 105 -9.78 17.97 -9.18
C GLU A 105 -8.70 17.07 -9.81
N GLU A 106 -8.27 15.91 -9.27
CA GLU A 106 -7.04 15.29 -9.83
C GLU A 106 -7.15 13.92 -10.55
N PHE A 107 -8.30 13.23 -10.54
CA PHE A 107 -8.33 11.82 -10.99
C PHE A 107 -9.03 11.49 -12.32
N MET A 108 -9.47 12.48 -13.12
CA MET A 108 -10.29 12.20 -14.32
C MET A 108 -9.71 12.67 -15.67
N LEU A 109 -8.39 12.81 -15.82
CA LEU A 109 -7.78 12.89 -17.15
C LEU A 109 -7.16 11.55 -17.56
N THR A 110 -7.99 10.61 -18.00
CA THR A 110 -7.70 9.72 -19.12
C THR A 110 -9.01 9.26 -19.72
N GLU A 111 -9.64 10.17 -20.47
CA GLU A 111 -10.59 9.78 -21.52
C GLU A 111 -9.83 8.92 -22.53
N SER A 112 -10.11 7.63 -22.57
CA SER A 112 -9.84 6.80 -23.74
C SER A 112 -10.76 7.27 -24.87
N LYS A 113 -10.26 8.20 -25.68
CA LYS A 113 -10.79 8.46 -27.01
C LYS A 113 -10.47 7.27 -27.91
N ASN A 114 -11.54 6.72 -28.47
CA ASN A 114 -11.67 5.81 -29.62
C ASN A 114 -11.27 4.34 -29.41
#